data_AF-A0A9N6YXY1-F1
#
_entry.id   AF-A0A9N6YXY1-F1
#
_cell.length_a   1.000
_cell.length_b   1.000
_cell.length_c   1.000
_cell.angle_alpha   90.00
_cell.angle_beta   90.00
_cell.angle_gamma   90.00
#
_symmetry.space_group_name_H-M   'P 1'
#
loop_
_entity.id
_entity.type
_entity.pdbx_description
1 polymer ?
#
loop_
_entity_poly.entity_id
_entity_poly.type
_entity_poly.pdbx_seq_one_letter_code
_entity_poly.pdbx_strand_id
1 'polypeptide(L)'
;MSDDDESARDRGPYPIEGTALVKTAALASVPAASVPELLARVQADLGPRIDSYRRRYERIAAEPDRETFLVEPDHWEAVGERLGLSERERDAVVRAHEAAVERIGSGSGRRDEFDTALEIRSGVVIGVDSDGDDADDTGGG
;
A
#
# COMPACT_ATOMS: atom_id res chain seq x y z
N MET A 1 -22.13 -25.08 -2.53
CA MET A 1 -21.19 -24.91 -1.40
C MET A 1 -20.39 -23.69 -1.79
N SER A 2 -20.72 -22.57 -1.16
CA SER A 2 -20.25 -21.23 -1.52
C SER A 2 -19.30 -20.80 -0.43
N ASP A 3 -18.01 -20.80 -0.74
CA ASP A 3 -16.90 -20.36 0.10
C ASP A 3 -16.23 -19.12 -0.53
N ASP A 4 -17.03 -18.18 -1.07
CA ASP A 4 -16.50 -17.00 -1.79
C ASP A 4 -16.70 -15.67 -1.00
N ASP A 5 -17.23 -15.73 0.23
CA ASP A 5 -17.64 -14.53 1.00
C ASP A 5 -16.67 -14.15 2.14
N GLU A 6 -15.49 -14.76 2.24
CA GLU A 6 -14.51 -14.38 3.28
C GLU A 6 -13.42 -13.40 2.80
N SER A 7 -13.21 -13.28 1.49
CA SER A 7 -12.18 -12.39 0.93
C SER A 7 -12.59 -10.91 0.80
N ALA A 8 -13.85 -10.59 1.06
CA ALA A 8 -14.37 -9.22 1.00
C ALA A 8 -14.31 -8.46 2.35
N ARG A 9 -13.88 -9.13 3.44
CA ARG A 9 -13.98 -8.60 4.81
C ARG A 9 -12.67 -8.02 5.33
N ASP A 10 -12.01 -7.17 4.55
CA ASP A 10 -11.13 -6.11 5.09
C ASP A 10 -10.74 -5.09 4.00
N ARG A 11 -11.69 -4.62 3.18
CA ARG A 11 -11.43 -3.45 2.32
C ARG A 11 -11.45 -2.18 3.18
N GLY A 12 -10.51 -2.09 4.12
CA GLY A 12 -10.24 -0.87 4.87
C GLY A 12 -9.76 0.24 3.92
N PRO A 13 -9.59 1.49 4.40
CA PRO A 13 -9.17 2.62 3.58
C PRO A 13 -7.75 2.50 2.98
N TYR A 14 -7.06 1.36 3.19
CA TYR A 14 -5.75 1.02 2.65
C TYR A 14 -5.62 -0.51 2.51
N PRO A 15 -4.89 -1.02 1.49
CA PRO A 15 -4.82 -2.45 1.16
C PRO A 15 -3.81 -3.26 2.01
N ILE A 16 -3.45 -2.80 3.22
CA ILE A 16 -2.40 -3.40 4.07
C ILE A 16 -3.03 -3.92 5.38
N GLU A 17 -3.07 -5.25 5.54
CA GLU A 17 -3.76 -5.92 6.66
C GLU A 17 -3.06 -5.82 8.05
N GLY A 18 -3.88 -5.93 9.11
CA GLY A 18 -3.58 -5.56 10.50
C GLY A 18 -2.35 -6.15 11.22
N THR A 19 -1.89 -7.37 10.88
CA THR A 19 -0.72 -7.95 11.57
C THR A 19 0.60 -7.32 11.12
N ALA A 20 0.67 -6.83 9.87
CA ALA A 20 1.81 -6.07 9.37
C ALA A 20 1.90 -4.72 10.10
N LEU A 21 0.76 -4.09 10.39
CA LEU A 21 0.69 -2.76 11.01
C LEU A 21 1.31 -2.74 12.42
N VAL A 22 1.01 -3.74 13.26
CA VAL A 22 1.50 -3.78 14.65
C VAL A 22 3.02 -3.96 14.72
N LYS A 23 3.56 -4.87 13.89
CA LYS A 23 5.02 -5.12 13.84
C LYS A 23 5.76 -3.87 13.33
N THR A 24 5.19 -3.20 12.33
CA THR A 24 5.75 -1.98 11.75
C THR A 24 5.73 -0.81 12.72
N ALA A 25 4.63 -0.61 13.45
CA ALA A 25 4.53 0.45 14.46
C ALA A 25 5.61 0.31 15.55
N ALA A 26 5.82 -0.92 16.04
CA ALA A 26 6.82 -1.22 17.04
C ALA A 26 8.25 -0.95 16.52
N LEU A 27 8.55 -1.34 15.28
CA LEU A 27 9.87 -1.13 14.66
C LEU A 27 10.17 0.35 14.39
N ALA A 28 9.17 1.12 13.94
CA ALA A 28 9.32 2.54 13.64
C ALA A 28 9.17 3.46 14.87
N SER A 29 8.89 2.89 16.06
CA SER A 29 8.62 3.65 17.29
C SER A 29 7.50 4.69 17.12
N VAL A 30 6.48 4.36 16.36
CA VAL A 30 5.25 5.18 16.21
C VAL A 30 4.10 4.51 16.94
N PRO A 31 3.09 5.26 17.42
CA PRO A 31 1.90 4.67 17.99
C PRO A 31 1.22 3.75 16.98
N ALA A 32 0.86 2.53 17.38
CA ALA A 32 0.20 1.57 16.50
C ALA A 32 -1.14 2.09 15.94
N ALA A 33 -1.81 2.97 16.67
CA ALA A 33 -3.03 3.63 16.23
C ALA A 33 -2.80 4.63 15.08
N SER A 34 -1.59 5.20 14.94
CA SER A 34 -1.28 6.19 13.92
C SER A 34 -0.96 5.58 12.55
N VAL A 35 -0.50 4.32 12.51
CA VAL A 35 -0.13 3.65 11.25
C VAL A 35 -1.32 3.56 10.27
N PRO A 36 -2.52 3.12 10.68
CA PRO A 36 -3.73 3.20 9.86
C PRO A 36 -3.99 4.57 9.21
N GLU A 37 -3.90 5.65 10.00
CA GLU A 37 -4.17 7.00 9.51
C GLU A 37 -3.10 7.47 8.50
N LEU A 38 -1.84 7.12 8.75
CA LEU A 38 -0.74 7.39 7.83
C LEU A 38 -0.92 6.66 6.50
N LEU A 39 -1.29 5.38 6.54
CA LEU A 39 -1.53 4.59 5.34
C LEU A 39 -2.73 5.09 4.54
N ALA A 40 -3.81 5.51 5.21
CA ALA A 40 -4.95 6.13 4.53
C ALA A 40 -4.55 7.43 3.82
N ARG A 41 -3.72 8.28 4.45
CA ARG A 41 -3.19 9.52 3.84
C ARG A 41 -2.29 9.24 2.63
N VAL A 42 -1.42 8.24 2.75
CA VAL A 42 -0.55 7.82 1.65
C VAL A 42 -1.37 7.26 0.50
N GLN A 43 -2.34 6.38 0.79
CA GLN A 43 -3.26 5.85 -0.21
C GLN A 43 -4.02 6.98 -0.94
N ALA A 44 -4.47 8.02 -0.24
CA ALA A 44 -5.12 9.18 -0.85
C ALA A 44 -4.19 10.01 -1.76
N ASP A 45 -2.88 10.07 -1.51
CA ASP A 45 -1.90 10.74 -2.39
C ASP A 45 -1.48 9.87 -3.58
N LEU A 46 -1.42 8.55 -3.39
CA LEU A 46 -0.89 7.60 -4.38
C LEU A 46 -1.97 7.04 -5.31
N GLY A 47 -3.18 6.79 -4.81
CA GLY A 47 -4.32 6.26 -5.58
C GLY A 47 -4.58 7.02 -6.87
N PRO A 48 -4.77 8.35 -6.84
CA PRO A 48 -4.97 9.17 -8.04
C PRO A 48 -3.77 9.18 -9.01
N ARG A 49 -2.61 8.67 -8.59
CA ARG A 49 -1.38 8.65 -9.38
C ARG A 49 -1.06 7.27 -9.94
N ILE A 50 -1.94 6.28 -9.76
CA ILE A 50 -1.66 4.89 -10.14
C ILE A 50 -1.25 4.73 -11.61
N ASP A 51 -1.88 5.46 -12.54
CA ASP A 51 -1.49 5.39 -13.96
C ASP A 51 -0.09 5.95 -14.23
N SER A 52 0.37 6.88 -13.41
CA SER A 52 1.76 7.34 -13.46
C SER A 52 2.71 6.25 -12.95
N TYR A 53 2.33 5.50 -11.91
CA TYR A 53 3.13 4.37 -11.43
C TYR A 53 3.21 3.25 -12.45
N ARG A 54 2.09 2.86 -13.06
CA ARG A 54 2.03 1.85 -14.14
C ARG A 54 2.96 2.15 -15.31
N ARG A 55 3.22 3.43 -15.59
CA ARG A 55 4.10 3.87 -16.69
C ARG A 55 5.56 4.05 -16.28
N ARG A 56 5.81 4.43 -15.03
CA ARG A 56 7.14 4.84 -14.55
C ARG A 56 7.90 3.72 -13.84
N TYR A 57 7.18 2.83 -13.16
CA TYR A 57 7.76 1.86 -12.26
C TYR A 57 7.46 0.43 -12.70
N GLU A 58 8.31 -0.49 -12.25
CA GLU A 58 8.12 -1.91 -12.47
C GLU A 58 6.98 -2.41 -11.58
N ARG A 59 5.90 -2.87 -12.21
CA ARG A 59 4.78 -3.50 -11.53
C ARG A 59 5.07 -4.98 -11.30
N ILE A 60 5.13 -5.40 -10.04
CA ILE A 60 5.48 -6.76 -9.64
C ILE A 60 4.28 -7.64 -9.30
N ALA A 61 3.15 -7.04 -8.93
CA ALA A 61 1.88 -7.73 -8.73
C ALA A 61 0.71 -6.82 -9.14
N ALA A 62 -0.33 -7.43 -9.73
CA ALA A 62 -1.58 -6.77 -10.06
C ALA A 62 -2.73 -7.65 -9.62
N GLU A 63 -3.45 -7.19 -8.60
CA GLU A 63 -4.59 -7.85 -7.99
C GLU A 63 -5.84 -6.97 -8.21
N PRO A 64 -7.07 -7.52 -8.13
CA PRO A 64 -8.28 -6.78 -8.46
C PRO A 64 -8.53 -5.56 -7.56
N ASP A 65 -7.99 -5.56 -6.34
CA ASP A 65 -8.13 -4.51 -5.32
C ASP A 65 -6.84 -3.71 -5.06
N ARG A 66 -5.69 -4.13 -5.63
CA ARG A 66 -4.40 -3.45 -5.40
C ARG A 66 -3.36 -3.76 -6.48
N GLU A 67 -2.44 -2.83 -6.68
CA GLU A 67 -1.25 -3.04 -7.49
C GLU A 67 0.01 -2.77 -6.68
N THR A 68 1.07 -3.51 -6.99
CA THR A 68 2.36 -3.43 -6.30
C THR A 68 3.47 -3.06 -7.27
N PHE A 69 4.27 -2.09 -6.87
CA PHE A 69 5.35 -1.51 -7.66
C PHE A 69 6.67 -1.51 -6.89
N LEU A 70 7.77 -1.61 -7.62
CA LEU A 70 9.12 -1.37 -7.10
C LEU A 70 9.58 0.04 -7.49
N VAL A 71 9.97 0.82 -6.49
CA VAL A 71 10.42 2.21 -6.64
C VAL A 71 11.83 2.40 -6.10
N GLU A 72 12.46 3.50 -6.48
CA GLU A 72 13.72 3.96 -5.91
C GLU A 72 13.53 4.35 -4.43
N PRO A 73 14.49 4.11 -3.53
CA PRO A 73 14.36 4.46 -2.10
C PRO A 73 14.02 5.94 -1.85
N ASP A 74 14.58 6.84 -2.66
CA ASP A 74 14.35 8.29 -2.59
C ASP A 74 12.88 8.69 -2.84
N HIS A 75 12.09 7.79 -3.43
CA HIS A 75 10.68 8.00 -3.67
C HIS A 75 9.90 8.37 -2.41
N TRP A 76 10.18 7.70 -1.29
CA TRP A 76 9.49 7.93 -0.03
C TRP A 76 9.84 9.27 0.60
N GLU A 77 10.99 9.86 0.25
CA GLU A 77 11.34 11.21 0.67
C GLU A 77 10.38 12.21 0.04
N ALA A 78 10.19 12.11 -1.28
CA ALA A 78 9.25 12.97 -1.99
C ALA A 78 7.81 12.79 -1.51
N VAL A 79 7.40 11.56 -1.16
CA VAL A 79 6.07 11.30 -0.56
C VAL A 79 5.97 11.95 0.82
N GLY A 80 6.98 11.76 1.67
CA GLY A 80 7.04 12.33 3.00
C GLY A 80 6.97 13.86 3.00
N GLU A 81 7.70 14.51 2.09
CA GLU A 81 7.66 15.97 1.94
C GLU A 81 6.27 16.49 1.54
N ARG A 82 5.61 15.84 0.59
CA ARG A 82 4.26 16.26 0.16
C ARG A 82 3.21 16.10 1.26
N LEU A 83 3.34 15.04 2.06
CA LEU A 83 2.39 14.70 3.12
C LEU A 83 2.75 15.30 4.48
N GLY A 84 3.92 15.95 4.59
CA GLY A 84 4.43 16.49 5.85
C GLY A 84 4.76 15.40 6.88
N LEU A 85 5.18 14.21 6.42
CA LEU A 85 5.54 13.11 7.31
C LEU A 85 6.90 13.37 7.96
N SER A 86 6.99 13.13 9.26
CA SER A 86 8.27 13.00 9.94
C SER A 86 9.04 11.76 9.46
N GLU A 87 10.34 11.74 9.72
CA GLU A 87 11.20 10.60 9.36
C GLU A 87 10.67 9.27 9.92
N ARG A 88 10.13 9.28 11.14
CA ARG A 88 9.55 8.09 11.80
C ARG A 88 8.25 7.64 11.17
N GLU A 89 7.38 8.58 10.81
CA GLU A 89 6.13 8.27 10.11
C GLU A 89 6.40 7.74 8.71
N ARG A 90 7.36 8.33 7.99
CA ARG A 90 7.83 7.84 6.69
C ARG A 90 8.37 6.42 6.81
N ASP A 91 9.26 6.16 7.78
CA ASP A 91 9.84 4.85 8.03
C ASP A 91 8.77 3.79 8.40
N ALA A 92 7.74 4.18 9.15
CA ALA A 92 6.58 3.33 9.42
C ALA A 92 5.79 3.01 8.13
N VAL A 93 5.54 4.00 7.27
CA VAL A 93 4.86 3.79 6.00
C VAL A 93 5.68 2.85 5.10
N VAL A 94 6.96 3.12 4.90
CA VAL A 94 7.86 2.31 4.08
C VAL A 94 7.79 0.84 4.50
N ARG A 95 8.01 0.56 5.79
CA ARG A 95 7.97 -0.80 6.31
C ARG A 95 6.61 -1.48 6.16
N ALA A 96 5.52 -0.73 6.27
CA ALA A 96 4.19 -1.29 6.07
C ALA A 96 3.98 -1.73 4.62
N HIS A 97 4.41 -0.93 3.65
CA HIS A 97 4.33 -1.31 2.25
C HIS A 97 5.28 -2.47 1.90
N GLU A 98 6.51 -2.47 2.40
CA GLU A 98 7.46 -3.56 2.18
C GLU A 98 6.96 -4.88 2.78
N ALA A 99 6.42 -4.85 4.00
CA ALA A 99 5.81 -6.02 4.63
C ALA A 99 4.61 -6.58 3.83
N ALA A 100 3.84 -5.70 3.19
CA ALA A 100 2.77 -6.12 2.29
C ALA A 100 3.32 -6.79 1.02
N VAL A 101 4.41 -6.27 0.44
CA VAL A 101 5.10 -6.91 -0.70
C VAL A 101 5.63 -8.29 -0.32
N GLU A 102 6.29 -8.43 0.82
CA GLU A 102 6.79 -9.73 1.33
C GLU A 102 5.65 -10.76 1.47
N ARG A 103 4.48 -10.31 1.96
CA ARG A 103 3.30 -11.16 2.10
C ARG A 103 2.76 -11.61 0.75
N ILE A 104 2.67 -10.71 -0.23
CA ILE A 104 2.25 -11.04 -1.61
C ILE A 104 3.22 -12.05 -2.22
N GLY A 105 4.53 -11.83 -2.09
CA GLY A 105 5.57 -12.76 -2.57
C GLY A 105 5.48 -14.13 -1.94
N SER A 106 5.20 -14.18 -0.63
CA SER A 106 4.98 -15.44 0.08
C SER A 106 3.74 -16.18 -0.43
N GLY A 107 2.65 -15.46 -0.71
CA GLY A 107 1.43 -16.02 -1.28
C GLY A 107 1.57 -16.53 -2.71
N SER A 108 2.45 -15.91 -3.51
CA SER A 108 2.69 -16.27 -4.91
C SER A 108 3.92 -17.16 -5.16
N GLY A 109 4.59 -17.63 -4.11
CA GLY A 109 5.83 -18.42 -4.23
C GLY A 109 7.05 -17.65 -4.78
N ARG A 110 7.02 -16.31 -4.71
CA ARG A 110 8.07 -15.39 -5.19
C ARG A 110 8.77 -14.63 -4.05
N ARG A 111 8.71 -15.19 -2.84
CA ARG A 111 9.23 -14.54 -1.64
C ARG A 111 10.69 -14.13 -1.78
N ASP A 112 11.57 -15.05 -2.17
CA ASP A 112 13.02 -14.77 -2.29
C ASP A 112 13.32 -13.70 -3.36
N GLU A 113 12.58 -13.69 -4.47
CA GLU A 113 12.71 -12.67 -5.52
C GLU A 113 12.39 -11.27 -4.98
N PHE A 114 11.31 -11.15 -4.21
CA PHE A 114 10.91 -9.87 -3.62
C PHE A 114 11.82 -9.43 -2.49
N ASP A 115 12.27 -10.35 -1.64
CA ASP A 115 13.24 -10.07 -0.58
C ASP A 115 14.52 -9.46 -1.17
N THR A 116 15.10 -10.10 -2.19
CA THR A 116 16.27 -9.58 -2.91
C THR A 116 16.00 -8.24 -3.60
N ALA A 117 14.82 -8.04 -4.18
CA ALA A 117 14.48 -6.77 -4.80
C ALA A 117 14.41 -5.62 -3.78
N LEU A 118 13.88 -5.90 -2.58
CA LEU A 118 13.73 -4.94 -1.48
C LEU A 118 15.06 -4.57 -0.81
N GLU A 119 16.13 -5.33 -1.03
CA GLU A 119 17.47 -4.96 -0.54
C GLU A 119 18.01 -3.67 -1.17
N ILE A 120 17.52 -3.31 -2.37
CA ILE A 120 18.01 -2.16 -3.16
C ILE A 120 16.91 -1.19 -3.61
N ARG A 121 15.65 -1.59 -3.46
CA ARG A 121 14.46 -0.83 -3.86
C ARG A 121 13.44 -0.87 -2.74
N SER A 122 12.43 -0.03 -2.83
CA SER A 122 11.31 -0.09 -1.90
C SER A 122 10.03 -0.54 -2.60
N GLY A 123 9.18 -1.24 -1.85
CA GLY A 123 7.87 -1.70 -2.32
C GLY A 123 6.81 -0.63 -2.08
N VAL A 124 5.96 -0.38 -3.07
CA VAL A 124 4.77 0.46 -2.94
C VAL A 124 3.56 -0.39 -3.30
N VAL A 125 2.54 -0.35 -2.45
CA VAL A 125 1.25 -1.03 -2.67
C VAL A 125 0.19 0.05 -2.75
N ILE A 126 -0.52 0.14 -3.87
CA ILE A 126 -1.56 1.13 -4.09
C ILE A 126 -2.87 0.38 -4.30
N GLY A 127 -3.89 0.70 -3.51
CA GLY A 127 -5.23 0.18 -3.73
C GLY A 127 -5.77 0.66 -5.07
N VAL A 128 -6.32 -0.26 -5.86
CA VAL A 128 -7.14 0.07 -7.02
C VAL A 128 -8.58 -0.15 -6.63
N ASP A 129 -9.34 0.93 -6.53
CA ASP A 129 -10.78 0.79 -6.67
C ASP A 129 -10.99 0.21 -8.06
N SER A 130 -11.59 -0.99 -8.13
CA SER A 130 -12.01 -1.57 -9.40
C SER A 130 -12.97 -0.56 -10.02
N ASP A 131 -12.48 0.24 -10.97
CA ASP A 131 -13.14 1.34 -11.67
C ASP A 131 -14.69 1.36 -11.50
N GLY A 132 -15.21 2.28 -10.67
CA GLY A 132 -16.61 2.72 -10.69
C GLY A 132 -17.44 2.54 -9.41
N ASP A 133 -17.36 3.49 -8.47
CA ASP A 133 -18.56 4.07 -7.83
C ASP A 133 -18.24 5.48 -7.27
N ASP A 134 -17.61 6.33 -8.09
CA ASP A 134 -17.51 7.76 -7.85
C ASP A 134 -17.88 8.49 -9.14
N ALA A 135 -19.17 8.42 -9.48
CA ALA A 135 -19.83 9.34 -10.41
C ALA A 135 -21.32 9.47 -10.04
N ASP A 136 -21.59 10.43 -9.16
CA ASP A 136 -22.69 11.40 -9.25
C ASP A 136 -24.12 10.86 -9.53
N ASP A 137 -24.94 10.75 -8.48
CA ASP A 137 -26.29 11.35 -8.52
C ASP A 137 -26.71 11.74 -7.11
N THR A 138 -26.26 12.93 -6.69
CA THR A 138 -26.97 13.73 -5.69
C THR A 138 -27.55 14.94 -6.41
N GLY A 139 -28.82 14.89 -6.82
CA GLY A 139 -29.55 16.12 -7.09
C GLY A 139 -30.83 16.05 -7.93
N GLY A 140 -31.95 15.69 -7.29
CA GLY A 140 -33.18 16.49 -7.34
C GLY A 140 -34.17 16.30 -8.49
N GLY A 141 -35.33 15.71 -8.17
CA GLY A 141 -36.61 15.88 -8.84
C GLY A 141 -37.72 16.08 -7.81
#